data_AF-A0A1H4MY49-F1
#
_entry.id   AF-A0A1H4MY49-F1
#
_cell.length_a   1.000
_cell.length_b   1.000
_cell.length_c   1.000
_cell.angle_alpha   90.00
_cell.angle_beta   90.00
_cell.angle_gamma   90.00
#
_symmetry.space_group_name_H-M   'P 1'
#
loop_
_entity.id
_entity.type
_entity.pdbx_description
1 polymer ?
#
loop_
_entity_poly.entity_id
_entity_poly.type
_entity_poly.pdbx_seq_one_letter_code
_entity_poly.pdbx_strand_id
1 'polypeptide(L)'
;MADTLKLGILVAQGAHREAVIEDLRSRAESAARAEGKELVALAVCLDSPGLRDAVDGLELVVIPDAGGPLAPVLARLAGLPGPAGVAGRLVRDNAASRAFARQVRKRGQLVRALAACDVIVAADLTADRAVWSLRRRTRAWLVHGPMTMLHAIRRIARSGADGLAEARA
;
A
#
# COMPACT_ATOMS: atom_id res chain seq x y z
N MET A 1 -3.36 -24.18 -15.73
CA MET A 1 -3.89 -22.86 -15.34
C MET A 1 -2.73 -22.08 -14.77
N ALA A 2 -2.41 -20.90 -15.30
CA ALA A 2 -1.33 -20.09 -14.76
C ALA A 2 -1.67 -19.72 -13.31
N ASP A 3 -0.72 -19.89 -12.40
CA ASP A 3 -0.90 -19.53 -11.00
C ASP A 3 -0.93 -18.01 -10.90
N THR A 4 -2.08 -17.44 -10.53
CA THR A 4 -2.30 -15.99 -10.51
C THR A 4 -1.89 -15.42 -9.15
N LEU A 5 -0.95 -14.48 -9.15
CA LEU A 5 -0.48 -13.77 -7.96
C LEU A 5 -1.26 -12.47 -7.78
N LYS A 6 -1.74 -12.22 -6.56
CA LYS A 6 -2.53 -11.03 -6.20
C LYS A 6 -1.69 -10.05 -5.39
N LEU A 7 -1.57 -8.81 -5.88
CA LEU A 7 -0.82 -7.73 -5.23
C LEU A 7 -1.78 -6.63 -4.72
N GLY A 8 -1.62 -6.23 -3.46
CA GLY A 8 -2.26 -5.03 -2.91
C GLY A 8 -1.24 -3.90 -2.76
N ILE A 9 -1.48 -2.74 -3.37
CA ILE A 9 -0.63 -1.56 -3.28
C ILE A 9 -1.36 -0.49 -2.47
N LEU A 10 -0.79 -0.05 -1.35
CA LEU A 10 -1.34 1.05 -0.55
C LEU A 10 -0.46 2.29 -0.69
N VAL A 11 -1.04 3.38 -1.18
CA VAL A 11 -0.37 4.68 -1.35
C VAL A 11 -1.21 5.77 -0.70
N ALA A 12 -0.80 6.25 0.46
CA ALA A 12 -1.54 7.26 1.20
C ALA A 12 -1.14 8.69 0.79
N GLN A 13 0.14 8.94 0.55
CA GLN A 13 0.66 10.28 0.24
C GLN A 13 1.62 10.26 -0.95
N GLY A 14 1.88 11.44 -1.51
CA GLY A 14 2.78 11.63 -2.65
C GLY A 14 2.15 12.54 -3.71
N ALA A 15 2.99 13.33 -4.39
CA ALA A 15 2.57 14.21 -5.47
C ALA A 15 2.30 13.45 -6.79
N HIS A 16 2.86 12.24 -6.94
CA HIS A 16 2.78 11.42 -8.15
C HIS A 16 2.32 9.99 -7.83
N ARG A 17 1.16 9.84 -7.19
CA ARG A 17 0.66 8.54 -6.71
C ARG A 17 0.45 7.55 -7.85
N GLU A 18 -0.06 8.00 -8.99
CA GLU A 18 -0.18 7.21 -10.22
C GLU A 18 1.16 6.62 -10.65
N ALA A 19 2.19 7.45 -10.78
CA ALA A 19 3.51 7.00 -11.20
C ALA A 19 4.10 5.97 -10.22
N VAL A 20 3.85 6.13 -8.92
CA VAL A 20 4.28 5.16 -7.90
C VAL A 20 3.52 3.84 -8.02
N ILE A 21 2.19 3.90 -8.20
CA ILE A 21 1.36 2.71 -8.39
C ILE A 21 1.79 1.96 -9.66
N GLU A 22 2.00 2.69 -10.76
CA GLU A 22 2.39 2.14 -12.05
C GLU A 22 3.80 1.53 -12.01
N ASP A 23 4.77 2.22 -11.42
CA ASP A 23 6.13 1.69 -11.25
C ASP A 23 6.12 0.40 -10.41
N LEU A 24 5.38 0.39 -9.30
CA LEU A 24 5.25 -0.81 -8.45
C LEU A 24 4.56 -1.96 -9.18
N ARG A 25 3.48 -1.67 -9.92
CA ARG A 25 2.76 -2.64 -10.74
C ARG A 25 3.68 -3.23 -11.81
N SER A 26 4.30 -2.38 -12.64
CA SER A 26 5.17 -2.80 -13.74
C SER A 26 6.35 -3.66 -13.26
N ARG A 27 6.97 -3.30 -12.12
CA ARG A 27 8.02 -4.10 -11.49
C ARG A 27 7.50 -5.45 -10.99
N ALA A 28 6.34 -5.46 -10.34
CA ALA A 28 5.72 -6.68 -9.86
C ALA A 28 5.31 -7.62 -11.00
N GLU A 29 4.74 -7.09 -12.08
CA GLU A 29 4.36 -7.84 -13.28
C GLU A 29 5.58 -8.45 -13.94
N SER A 30 6.64 -7.67 -14.09
CA SER A 30 7.92 -8.15 -14.64
C SER A 30 8.49 -9.29 -13.79
N ALA A 31 8.41 -9.19 -12.46
CA ALA A 31 8.89 -10.22 -11.56
C ALA A 31 8.01 -11.48 -11.55
N ALA A 32 6.69 -11.34 -11.63
CA ALA A 32 5.76 -12.46 -11.70
C ALA A 32 5.89 -13.20 -13.04
N ARG A 33 5.96 -12.46 -14.16
CA ARG A 33 6.12 -13.02 -15.51
C ARG A 33 7.45 -13.75 -15.67
N ALA A 34 8.53 -13.25 -15.08
CA ALA A 34 9.83 -13.93 -15.08
C ALA A 34 9.77 -15.32 -14.42
N GLU A 35 8.80 -15.54 -13.53
CA GLU A 35 8.57 -16.80 -12.83
C GLU A 35 7.34 -17.55 -13.40
N GLY A 36 6.83 -17.15 -14.58
CA GLY A 36 5.72 -17.81 -15.28
C GLY A 36 4.33 -17.59 -14.66
N LYS A 37 4.16 -16.58 -13.81
CA LYS A 37 2.89 -16.25 -13.14
C LYS A 37 2.21 -15.03 -13.73
N GLU A 38 0.89 -15.01 -13.68
CA GLU A 38 0.09 -13.80 -13.98
C GLU A 38 -0.07 -12.95 -12.72
N LEU A 39 -0.16 -11.62 -12.88
CA LEU A 39 -0.36 -10.70 -11.77
C LEU A 39 -1.73 -10.02 -11.89
N VAL A 40 -2.47 -9.98 -10.78
CA VAL A 40 -3.63 -9.10 -10.60
C VAL A 40 -3.31 -8.13 -9.47
N ALA A 41 -3.45 -6.83 -9.73
CA ALA A 41 -3.16 -5.79 -8.76
C ALA A 41 -4.41 -5.02 -8.33
N LEU A 42 -4.44 -4.67 -7.05
CA LEU A 42 -5.43 -3.80 -6.41
C LEU A 42 -4.65 -2.63 -5.79
N ALA A 43 -4.96 -1.39 -6.19
CA ALA A 43 -4.38 -0.21 -5.57
C ALA A 43 -5.39 0.52 -4.69
N VAL A 44 -4.91 1.00 -3.55
CA VAL A 44 -5.70 1.76 -2.58
C VAL A 44 -4.97 3.06 -2.30
N CYS A 45 -5.69 4.16 -2.44
CA CYS A 45 -5.09 5.47 -2.32
C CYS A 45 -6.03 6.48 -1.68
N LEU A 46 -5.45 7.56 -1.15
CA LEU A 46 -6.24 8.75 -0.82
C LEU A 46 -6.59 9.49 -2.11
N ASP A 47 -7.76 10.12 -2.10
CA ASP A 47 -8.30 10.89 -3.20
C ASP A 47 -7.32 11.97 -3.67
N SER A 48 -7.22 12.07 -4.99
CA SER A 48 -6.39 13.03 -5.70
C SER A 48 -7.09 13.33 -7.03
N PRO A 49 -7.20 14.60 -7.44
CA PRO A 49 -7.68 14.95 -8.77
C PRO A 49 -6.86 14.19 -9.84
N GLY A 50 -7.53 13.56 -10.82
CA GLY A 50 -6.90 12.90 -11.97
C GLY A 50 -6.64 11.39 -11.85
N LEU A 51 -6.75 10.81 -10.65
CA LEU A 51 -6.26 9.45 -10.38
C LEU A 51 -7.04 8.32 -11.06
N ARG A 52 -8.33 8.53 -11.34
CA ARG A 52 -9.23 7.47 -11.83
C ARG A 52 -9.08 7.16 -13.32
N ASP A 53 -8.56 8.12 -14.09
CA ASP A 53 -8.47 8.00 -15.54
C ASP A 53 -7.08 7.53 -16.01
N ALA A 54 -6.12 7.40 -15.09
CA ALA A 54 -4.70 7.24 -15.40
C ALA A 54 -4.17 5.80 -15.32
N VAL A 55 -4.90 4.85 -14.71
CA VAL A 55 -4.37 3.49 -14.46
C VAL A 55 -5.29 2.42 -15.06
N ASP A 56 -5.04 2.10 -16.33
CA ASP A 56 -5.82 1.13 -17.10
C ASP A 56 -5.54 -0.32 -16.67
N GLY A 57 -6.58 -1.15 -16.51
CA GLY A 57 -6.47 -2.55 -16.12
C GLY A 57 -6.15 -2.82 -14.64
N LEU A 58 -6.25 -1.81 -13.76
CA LEU A 58 -6.01 -1.91 -12.32
C LEU A 58 -7.30 -1.68 -11.53
N GLU A 59 -7.58 -2.51 -10.52
CA GLU A 59 -8.65 -2.18 -9.56
C GLU A 59 -8.16 -1.05 -8.65
N LEU A 60 -8.68 0.16 -8.83
CA LEU A 60 -8.30 1.33 -8.06
C LEU A 60 -9.39 1.73 -7.07
N VAL A 61 -9.07 1.65 -5.78
CA VAL A 61 -9.96 2.07 -4.69
C VAL A 61 -9.49 3.41 -4.12
N VAL A 62 -10.22 4.46 -4.46
CA VAL A 62 -9.97 5.82 -3.98
C VAL A 62 -10.74 6.06 -2.67
N ILE A 63 -10.01 6.51 -1.65
CA ILE A 63 -10.55 6.84 -0.33
C ILE A 63 -10.52 8.36 -0.15
N PRO A 64 -11.66 9.02 0.16
CA PRO A 64 -11.69 10.46 0.37
C PRO A 64 -10.77 10.85 1.52
N ASP A 65 -9.93 11.86 1.29
CA ASP A 65 -9.12 12.43 2.36
C ASP A 65 -10.02 13.23 3.30
N ALA A 66 -10.30 12.65 4.46
CA ALA A 66 -11.17 13.24 5.45
C ALA A 66 -10.49 14.27 6.36
N GLY A 67 -9.29 14.77 6.01
CA GLY A 67 -8.53 15.85 6.67
C GLY A 67 -9.06 16.29 8.04
N GLY A 68 -8.41 15.85 9.12
CA GLY A 68 -8.88 16.15 10.49
C GLY A 68 -8.88 17.66 10.81
N PRO A 69 -9.64 18.12 11.82
CA PRO A 69 -9.76 19.54 12.17
C PRO A 69 -8.42 20.19 12.55
N LEU A 70 -7.45 19.38 12.98
CA LEU A 70 -6.10 19.82 13.34
C LEU A 70 -5.12 19.82 12.16
N ALA A 71 -5.52 19.34 10.97
CA ALA A 71 -4.62 19.25 9.82
C ALA A 71 -4.00 20.62 9.43
N PRO A 72 -4.73 21.75 9.43
CA PRO A 72 -4.14 23.06 9.13
C PRO A 72 -3.11 23.50 10.17
N VAL A 73 -3.37 23.22 11.45
CA VAL A 73 -2.48 23.55 12.56
C VAL A 73 -1.19 22.72 12.48
N LEU A 74 -1.32 21.43 12.22
CA LEU A 74 -0.17 20.53 12.05
C LEU A 74 0.65 20.87 10.80
N ALA A 75 0.00 21.28 9.71
CA ALA A 75 0.69 21.77 8.51
C ALA A 75 1.50 23.04 8.81
N ARG A 76 0.92 23.97 9.58
CA ARG A 76 1.62 25.19 10.00
C ARG A 76 2.82 24.91 10.90
N LEU A 77 2.67 24.02 11.89
CA LEU A 77 3.78 23.59 12.75
C LEU A 77 4.88 22.88 11.97
N ALA A 78 4.51 22.01 11.03
CA ALA A 78 5.45 21.28 10.18
C ALA A 78 6.29 22.20 9.26
N GLY A 79 5.81 23.41 8.98
CA GLY A 79 6.50 24.43 8.18
C GLY A 79 7.48 25.30 8.98
N LEU A 80 7.52 25.20 10.31
CA LEU A 80 8.48 25.96 11.11
C LEU A 80 9.91 25.43 10.91
N PRO A 81 10.95 26.29 10.96
CA PRO A 81 12.33 25.83 10.98
C PRO A 81 12.69 25.22 12.36
N GLY A 82 13.77 24.43 12.38
CA GLY A 82 14.32 23.88 13.61
C GLY A 82 13.51 22.75 14.26
N PRO A 83 13.74 22.46 15.55
CA PRO A 83 13.16 21.30 16.25
C PRO A 83 11.63 21.28 16.27
N ALA A 84 10.99 22.45 16.39
CA ALA A 84 9.53 22.56 16.37
C ALA A 84 8.93 22.08 15.03
N GLY A 85 9.60 22.39 13.92
CA GLY A 85 9.23 21.90 12.59
C GLY A 85 9.33 20.38 12.46
N VAL A 86 10.41 19.81 12.98
CA VAL A 86 10.61 18.34 13.00
C VAL A 86 9.49 17.66 13.79
N ALA A 87 9.21 18.15 15.01
CA ALA A 87 8.12 17.63 15.82
C ALA A 87 6.76 17.78 15.14
N GLY A 88 6.50 18.93 14.50
CA GLY A 88 5.29 19.17 13.72
C GLY A 88 5.10 18.16 12.57
N ARG A 89 6.17 17.89 11.80
CA ARG A 89 6.18 16.87 10.73
C ARG A 89 5.90 15.48 11.29
N LEU A 90 6.59 15.07 12.36
CA LEU A 90 6.37 13.76 12.99
C LEU A 90 4.92 13.57 13.46
N VAL A 91 4.33 14.58 14.11
CA VAL A 91 2.94 14.51 14.58
C VAL A 91 1.97 14.45 13.39
N ARG A 92 2.18 15.30 12.38
CA ARG A 92 1.38 15.32 11.15
C ARG A 92 1.40 13.96 10.44
N ASP A 93 2.58 13.42 10.20
CA ASP A 93 2.76 12.18 9.45
C ASP A 93 2.18 10.99 10.24
N ASN A 94 2.35 10.99 11.57
CA ASN A 94 1.72 9.99 12.43
C ASN A 94 0.18 10.10 12.43
N ALA A 95 -0.37 11.31 12.47
CA ALA A 95 -1.81 11.54 12.40
C ALA A 95 -2.39 11.10 11.05
N ALA A 96 -1.74 11.44 9.93
CA ALA A 96 -2.10 11.02 8.59
C ALA A 96 -2.10 9.49 8.47
N SER A 97 -1.05 8.84 8.98
CA SER A 97 -0.94 7.38 8.97
C SER A 97 -2.06 6.70 9.77
N ARG A 98 -2.42 7.25 10.94
CA ARG A 98 -3.58 6.75 11.73
C ARG A 98 -4.89 6.96 10.98
N ALA A 99 -5.08 8.13 10.37
CA ALA A 99 -6.30 8.46 9.64
C ALA A 99 -6.50 7.50 8.46
N PHE A 100 -5.47 7.32 7.64
CA PHE A 100 -5.51 6.39 6.50
C PHE A 100 -5.82 4.95 6.94
N ALA A 101 -5.10 4.43 7.94
CA ALA A 101 -5.35 3.09 8.48
C ALA A 101 -6.80 2.92 9.01
N ARG A 102 -7.36 3.95 9.66
CA ARG A 102 -8.77 3.94 10.10
C ARG A 102 -9.73 3.90 8.91
N GLN A 103 -9.48 4.68 7.87
CA GLN A 103 -10.35 4.72 6.69
C GLN A 103 -10.33 3.38 5.94
N VAL A 104 -9.15 2.78 5.75
CA VAL A 104 -9.02 1.42 5.17
C VAL A 104 -9.81 0.41 6.00
N ARG A 105 -9.62 0.40 7.33
CA ARG A 105 -10.33 -0.53 8.24
C ARG A 105 -11.84 -0.40 8.24
N LYS A 106 -12.37 0.82 8.06
CA LYS A 106 -13.83 1.07 8.03
C LYS A 106 -14.48 0.47 6.79
N ARG A 107 -13.71 0.20 5.73
CA ARG A 107 -14.20 -0.34 4.46
C ARG A 107 -14.07 -1.86 4.46
N GLY A 108 -15.08 -2.55 4.98
CA GLY A 108 -15.05 -4.01 5.15
C GLY A 108 -14.87 -4.81 3.84
N GLN A 109 -15.39 -4.33 2.71
CA GLN A 109 -15.12 -4.92 1.39
C GLN A 109 -13.65 -4.77 0.99
N LEU A 110 -13.09 -3.57 1.13
CA LEU A 110 -11.68 -3.32 0.84
C LEU A 110 -10.74 -4.19 1.69
N VAL A 111 -11.03 -4.31 2.98
CA VAL A 111 -10.24 -5.20 3.87
C VAL A 111 -10.30 -6.65 3.40
N ARG A 112 -11.45 -7.12 2.91
CA ARG A 112 -11.59 -8.48 2.36
C ARG A 112 -10.82 -8.65 1.04
N ALA A 113 -10.87 -7.66 0.15
CA ALA A 113 -10.10 -7.68 -1.08
C ALA A 113 -8.60 -7.73 -0.81
N LEU A 114 -8.11 -6.86 0.09
CA LEU A 114 -6.71 -6.88 0.55
C LEU A 114 -6.33 -8.18 1.26
N ALA A 115 -7.24 -8.78 2.04
CA ALA A 115 -7.00 -10.05 2.71
C ALA A 115 -6.85 -11.23 1.74
N ALA A 116 -7.34 -11.10 0.51
CA ALA A 116 -7.20 -12.09 -0.55
C ALA A 116 -5.94 -11.90 -1.40
N CYS A 117 -5.11 -10.88 -1.14
CA CYS A 117 -3.82 -10.69 -1.80
C CYS A 117 -2.75 -11.64 -1.23
N ASP A 118 -1.76 -11.97 -2.06
CA ASP A 118 -0.56 -12.73 -1.67
C ASP A 118 0.54 -11.82 -1.11
N VAL A 119 0.62 -10.60 -1.63
CA VAL A 119 1.54 -9.55 -1.20
C VAL A 119 0.77 -8.25 -1.00
N ILE A 120 1.05 -7.52 0.07
CA ILE A 120 0.52 -6.18 0.31
C ILE A 120 1.69 -5.25 0.62
N VAL A 121 1.89 -4.25 -0.23
CA VAL A 121 2.99 -3.29 -0.13
C VAL A 121 2.49 -1.92 0.33
N ALA A 122 3.18 -1.36 1.33
CA ALA A 122 3.10 0.06 1.64
C ALA A 122 4.08 0.79 0.72
N ALA A 123 3.56 1.68 -0.14
CA ALA A 123 4.39 2.46 -1.06
C ALA A 123 5.01 3.70 -0.39
N ASP A 124 4.45 4.12 0.75
CA ASP A 124 4.95 5.24 1.53
C ASP A 124 4.78 4.96 3.04
N LEU A 125 5.50 5.74 3.87
CA LEU A 125 5.48 5.60 5.33
C LEU A 125 4.09 5.86 5.95
N THR A 126 3.23 6.62 5.28
CA THR A 126 1.87 6.89 5.76
C THR A 126 1.00 5.64 5.62
N ALA A 127 1.20 4.85 4.55
CA ALA A 127 0.51 3.60 4.27
C ALA A 127 0.92 2.43 5.18
N ASP A 128 2.11 2.46 5.79
CA ASP A 128 2.65 1.35 6.61
C ASP A 128 1.67 0.87 7.67
N ARG A 129 1.11 1.79 8.45
CA ARG A 129 0.19 1.41 9.53
C ARG A 129 -1.07 0.75 8.99
N ALA A 130 -1.54 1.13 7.80
CA ALA A 130 -2.69 0.48 7.17
C ALA A 130 -2.36 -0.96 6.79
N VAL A 131 -1.22 -1.19 6.13
CA VAL A 131 -0.71 -2.53 5.79
C VAL A 131 -0.56 -3.39 7.05
N TRP A 132 0.17 -2.92 8.05
CA TRP A 132 0.42 -3.69 9.27
C TRP A 132 -0.84 -3.95 10.10
N SER A 133 -1.87 -3.11 9.99
CA SER A 133 -3.15 -3.36 10.63
C SER A 133 -3.87 -4.60 10.08
N LEU A 134 -3.49 -5.06 8.88
CA LEU A 134 -4.04 -6.26 8.24
C LEU A 134 -3.37 -7.55 8.74
N ARG A 135 -2.27 -7.49 9.51
CA ARG A 135 -1.49 -8.67 9.93
C ARG A 135 -2.31 -9.80 10.55
N ARG A 136 -3.38 -9.48 11.29
CA ARG A 136 -4.27 -10.46 11.93
C ARG A 136 -5.45 -10.91 11.04
N ARG A 137 -5.53 -10.39 9.81
CA ARG A 137 -6.66 -10.53 8.89
C ARG A 137 -6.27 -11.10 7.53
N THR A 138 -4.97 -11.25 7.26
CA THR A 138 -4.46 -11.78 5.99
C THR A 138 -3.32 -12.76 6.19
N ARG A 139 -3.15 -13.65 5.21
CA ARG A 139 -1.95 -14.50 5.07
C ARG A 139 -0.91 -13.90 4.12
N ALA A 140 -1.21 -12.75 3.52
CA ALA A 140 -0.30 -12.04 2.63
C ALA A 140 1.06 -11.73 3.27
N TRP A 141 2.07 -11.57 2.43
CA TRP A 141 3.32 -10.91 2.78
C TRP A 141 3.07 -9.42 2.91
N LEU A 142 3.20 -8.91 4.14
CA LEU A 142 3.11 -7.49 4.43
C LEU A 142 4.49 -6.87 4.33
N VAL A 143 4.67 -5.94 3.41
CA VAL A 143 6.00 -5.42 3.06
C VAL A 143 6.00 -3.90 2.92
N HIS A 144 7.19 -3.31 3.06
CA HIS A 144 7.41 -1.89 2.86
C HIS A 144 8.35 -1.66 1.67
N GLY A 145 7.86 -0.94 0.66
CA GLY A 145 8.64 -0.53 -0.51
C GLY A 145 8.85 -1.62 -1.58
N PRO A 146 9.48 -1.23 -2.71
CA PRO A 146 9.56 -2.05 -3.93
C PRO A 146 10.46 -3.29 -3.80
N MET A 147 11.59 -3.18 -3.09
CA MET A 147 12.57 -4.28 -3.03
C MET A 147 12.07 -5.48 -2.23
N THR A 148 11.38 -5.22 -1.12
CA THR A 148 10.79 -6.27 -0.27
C THR A 148 9.58 -6.91 -0.97
N MET A 149 8.80 -6.12 -1.71
CA MET A 149 7.75 -6.62 -2.61
C MET A 149 8.31 -7.58 -3.65
N LEU A 150 9.36 -7.19 -4.38
CA LEU A 150 9.99 -8.06 -5.38
C LEU A 150 10.53 -9.36 -4.78
N HIS A 151 11.12 -9.28 -3.59
CA HIS A 151 11.59 -10.47 -2.88
C HIS A 151 10.43 -11.40 -2.51
N ALA A 152 9.33 -10.85 -1.96
CA ALA A 152 8.15 -11.61 -1.60
C ALA A 152 7.51 -12.28 -2.83
N ILE A 153 7.34 -11.55 -3.94
CA ILE A 153 6.80 -12.07 -5.20
C ILE A 153 7.64 -13.26 -5.69
N ARG A 154 8.97 -13.09 -5.79
CA ARG A 154 9.86 -14.17 -6.25
C ARG A 154 9.81 -15.39 -5.33
N ARG A 155 9.71 -15.17 -4.01
CA ARG A 155 9.62 -16.26 -3.04
C ARG A 155 8.31 -17.05 -3.20
N ILE A 156 7.17 -16.36 -3.27
CA ILE A 156 5.86 -17.00 -3.50
C ILE A 156 5.83 -17.69 -4.87
N ALA A 157 6.46 -17.08 -5.87
CA ALA A 157 6.51 -17.63 -7.20
C ALA A 157 7.25 -18.98 -7.25
N ARG A 158 8.39 -19.06 -6.55
CA ARG A 158 9.23 -20.27 -6.47
C ARG A 158 8.71 -21.35 -5.53
N SER A 159 8.07 -20.97 -4.42
CA SER A 159 7.65 -21.93 -3.38
C SER A 159 6.29 -22.59 -3.64
N GLY A 160 5.51 -22.10 -4.61
CA GLY A 160 4.10 -22.50 -4.75
C GLY A 160 3.26 -22.08 -3.53
N ALA A 161 1.92 -22.22 -3.61
CA ALA A 161 0.99 -21.78 -2.57
C ALA A 161 1.24 -22.41 -1.18
N ASP A 162 1.93 -23.56 -1.12
CA ASP A 162 2.20 -24.31 0.11
C ASP A 162 3.36 -23.74 0.96
N GLY A 163 4.27 -22.95 0.38
CA GLY A 163 5.42 -22.36 1.09
C GLY A 163 5.10 -21.19 2.02
N LEU A 164 3.84 -20.73 2.07
CA LEU A 164 3.40 -19.62 2.93
C LEU A 164 3.35 -20.02 4.42
N ALA A 165 3.28 -21.32 4.74
CA ALA A 165 3.25 -21.82 6.11
C ALA A 165 4.66 -21.99 6.71
N GLU A 166 5.62 -22.50 5.95
CA GLU A 166 7.00 -22.75 6.43
C GLU A 166 7.85 -21.48 6.53
N ALA A 167 7.59 -20.47 5.71
CA ALA A 167 8.37 -19.23 5.70
C ALA A 167 8.14 -18.30 6.91
N ARG A 168 7.25 -18.68 7.85
CA ARG A 168 6.81 -17.86 8.99
C ARG A 168 7.33 -18.32 10.36
N ALA A 169 8.13 -19.39 10.41
CA ALA A 169 8.94 -19.75 11.58
C ALA A 169 10.26 -18.97 11.59
#